data_AF-A0AA49JHH9-F1
#
_entry.id   AF-A0AA49JHH9-F1
#
_cell.length_a   1.000
_cell.length_b   1.000
_cell.length_c   1.000
_cell.angle_alpha   90.00
_cell.angle_beta   90.00
_cell.angle_gamma   90.00
#
_symmetry.space_group_name_H-M   'P 1'
#
loop_
_entity.id
_entity.type
_entity.pdbx_description
1 polymer ?
#
loop_
_entity_poly.entity_id
_entity_poly.type
_entity_poly.pdbx_seq_one_letter_code
_entity_poly.pdbx_strand_id
1 'polypeptide(L)'
;MTKDSIIDLDRYLEKKGYYAMNPIINLDEINQSILDQWDNHLKDSIVNDLKRKLKEVEIIKTRSLFDLISDEQGATLYKLFLDLKDEDEKIEVIIKLIVSYELAVIYLGSRHANENKYIGKSKILKMVFKELKKADENFGYFHPIDFYKFMIG
;
A
#
# COMPACT_ATOMS: atom_id res chain seq x y z
N MET A 1 -10.25 4.18 10.25
CA MET A 1 -10.07 3.42 8.99
C MET A 1 -8.76 3.87 8.36
N THR A 2 -8.23 3.18 7.33
CA THR A 2 -6.94 3.56 6.71
C THR A 2 -6.93 5.02 6.25
N LYS A 3 -8.06 5.52 5.76
CA LYS A 3 -8.20 6.93 5.35
C LYS A 3 -7.93 7.90 6.51
N ASP A 4 -8.48 7.66 7.69
CA ASP A 4 -8.26 8.51 8.87
C ASP A 4 -6.80 8.49 9.30
N SER A 5 -6.17 7.31 9.30
CA SER A 5 -4.74 7.16 9.63
C SER A 5 -3.83 7.94 8.68
N ILE A 6 -4.20 8.07 7.41
CA ILE A 6 -3.44 8.87 6.43
C ILE A 6 -3.60 10.36 6.71
N ILE A 7 -4.82 10.82 6.99
CA ILE A 7 -5.09 12.22 7.33
C ILE A 7 -4.32 12.62 8.59
N ASP A 8 -4.29 11.75 9.60
CA ASP A 8 -3.55 12.00 10.84
C ASP A 8 -2.04 12.05 10.60
N LEU A 9 -1.51 11.20 9.72
CA LEU A 9 -0.11 11.27 9.30
C LEU A 9 0.19 12.58 8.58
N ASP A 10 -0.65 12.98 7.62
CA ASP A 10 -0.45 14.21 6.86
C ASP A 10 -0.39 15.44 7.79
N ARG A 11 -1.37 15.56 8.70
CA ARG A 11 -1.37 16.60 9.73
C ARG A 11 -0.14 16.57 10.64
N TYR A 12 0.34 15.37 10.97
CA TYR A 12 1.57 15.23 11.75
C TYR A 12 2.77 15.79 10.98
N LEU A 13 2.89 15.48 9.69
CA LEU A 13 3.98 15.95 8.83
C LEU A 13 3.93 17.47 8.66
N GLU A 14 2.74 18.04 8.44
CA GLU A 14 2.51 19.49 8.39
C GLU A 14 2.91 20.17 9.71
N LYS A 15 2.46 19.65 10.85
CA LYS A 15 2.76 20.21 12.17
C LYS A 15 4.25 20.18 12.49
N LYS A 16 4.98 19.18 11.98
CA LYS A 16 6.44 19.07 12.10
C LYS A 16 7.19 19.93 11.10
N GLY A 17 6.50 20.55 10.14
CA GLY A 17 7.09 21.40 9.12
C GLY A 17 7.91 20.62 8.08
N TYR A 18 7.70 19.31 7.94
CA TYR A 18 8.52 18.46 7.08
C TYR A 18 8.39 18.82 5.59
N TYR A 19 7.25 19.35 5.16
CA TYR A 19 7.05 19.83 3.78
C TYR A 19 7.77 21.15 3.48
N ALA A 20 8.08 21.95 4.51
CA ALA A 20 8.78 23.23 4.36
C ALA A 20 10.30 23.11 4.62
N MET A 21 10.79 21.91 4.96
CA MET A 21 12.21 21.68 5.18
C MET A 21 12.99 21.73 3.87
N ASN A 22 14.14 22.42 3.89
CA ASN A 22 15.04 22.51 2.74
C ASN A 22 15.57 21.10 2.39
N PRO A 23 15.59 20.64 1.12
CA PRO A 23 15.73 19.22 0.74
C PRO A 23 17.06 18.53 1.12
N ILE A 24 18.01 19.25 1.72
CA ILE A 24 19.42 18.86 1.79
C ILE A 24 19.77 18.17 3.13
N ILE A 25 18.92 18.24 4.16
CA ILE A 25 19.29 17.72 5.49
C ILE A 25 18.49 16.46 5.83
N ASN A 26 19.16 15.32 5.73
CA ASN A 26 18.83 14.03 6.38
C ASN A 26 17.44 13.43 6.11
N LEU A 27 16.96 13.48 4.86
CA LEU A 27 15.68 12.84 4.47
C LEU A 27 15.61 11.36 4.85
N ASP A 28 16.71 10.61 4.74
CA ASP A 28 16.74 9.19 5.12
C ASP A 28 16.48 8.97 6.62
N GLU A 29 17.06 9.80 7.49
CA GLU A 29 16.84 9.72 8.94
C GLU A 29 15.40 10.10 9.28
N ILE A 30 14.84 11.11 8.60
CA ILE A 30 13.45 11.53 8.77
C ILE A 30 12.50 10.42 8.34
N ASN A 31 12.72 9.84 7.15
CA ASN A 31 11.91 8.75 6.61
C ASN A 31 11.95 7.52 7.55
N GLN A 32 13.13 7.16 8.06
CA GLN A 32 13.27 6.08 9.02
C GLN A 32 12.55 6.40 10.34
N SER A 33 12.69 7.61 10.86
CA SER A 33 12.01 8.05 12.09
C SER A 33 10.48 8.02 11.96
N ILE A 34 9.96 8.40 10.78
CA ILE A 34 8.53 8.33 10.49
C ILE A 34 8.06 6.88 10.41
N LEU A 35 8.82 5.99 9.75
CA LEU A 35 8.53 4.56 9.73
C LEU A 35 8.48 4.00 11.16
N ASP A 36 9.51 4.24 11.97
CA ASP A 36 9.58 3.71 13.33
C ASP A 36 8.36 4.12 14.18
N GLN A 37 7.83 5.33 13.96
CA GLN A 37 6.67 5.86 14.68
C GLN A 37 5.32 5.39 14.12
N TRP A 38 5.17 5.34 12.80
CA TRP A 38 3.85 5.23 12.15
C TRP A 38 3.57 3.88 11.51
N ASP A 39 4.60 3.09 11.23
CA ASP A 39 4.47 1.91 10.38
C ASP A 39 3.52 0.86 10.98
N ASN A 40 3.59 0.62 12.30
CA ASN A 40 2.64 -0.29 12.96
C ASN A 40 1.20 0.23 12.90
N HIS A 41 0.99 1.52 13.13
CA HIS A 41 -0.34 2.14 13.08
C HIS A 41 -0.95 2.04 11.68
N LEU A 42 -0.19 2.40 10.64
CA LEU A 42 -0.62 2.33 9.25
C LEU A 42 -0.88 0.88 8.82
N LYS A 43 0.05 -0.03 9.16
CA LYS A 43 -0.11 -1.47 8.91
C LYS A 43 -1.37 -2.02 9.53
N ASP A 44 -1.62 -1.75 10.82
CA ASP A 44 -2.80 -2.26 11.51
C ASP A 44 -4.09 -1.73 10.87
N SER A 45 -4.11 -0.44 10.48
CA SER A 45 -5.25 0.17 9.78
C SER A 45 -5.53 -0.50 8.42
N ILE A 46 -4.48 -0.69 7.61
CA ILE A 46 -4.56 -1.36 6.31
C ILE A 46 -5.02 -2.82 6.45
N VAL A 47 -4.42 -3.56 7.37
CA VAL A 47 -4.76 -4.97 7.64
C VAL A 47 -6.22 -5.09 8.08
N ASN A 48 -6.70 -4.17 8.93
CA ASN A 48 -8.10 -4.17 9.35
C ASN A 48 -9.06 -3.93 8.17
N ASP A 49 -8.74 -2.99 7.28
CA ASP A 49 -9.56 -2.76 6.08
C ASP A 49 -9.50 -3.95 5.11
N LEU A 50 -8.34 -4.59 4.94
CA LEU A 50 -8.22 -5.81 4.14
C LEU A 50 -8.99 -6.99 4.73
N LYS A 51 -8.93 -7.23 6.05
CA LYS A 51 -9.68 -8.32 6.71
C LYS A 51 -11.20 -8.18 6.56
N ARG A 52 -11.70 -6.95 6.42
CA ARG A 52 -13.13 -6.70 6.12
C ARG A 52 -13.50 -7.08 4.69
N LYS A 53 -12.54 -7.01 3.75
CA LYS A 53 -12.69 -7.27 2.31
C LYS A 53 -12.38 -8.72 1.93
N LEU A 54 -11.41 -9.31 2.63
CA LEU A 54 -10.83 -10.63 2.38
C LEU A 54 -10.96 -11.45 3.67
N LYS A 55 -12.12 -12.09 3.85
CA LYS A 55 -12.32 -13.00 4.98
C LYS A 55 -11.41 -14.21 4.84
N GLU A 56 -10.94 -14.77 5.96
CA GLU A 56 -10.21 -16.05 6.04
C GLU A 56 -8.77 -16.06 5.47
N VAL A 57 -8.32 -14.99 4.79
CA VAL A 57 -6.93 -14.86 4.33
C VAL A 57 -6.02 -14.44 5.48
N GLU A 58 -4.91 -15.15 5.66
CA GLU A 58 -3.82 -14.73 6.53
C GLU A 58 -3.06 -13.57 5.86
N ILE A 59 -2.89 -12.46 6.57
CA ILE A 59 -2.21 -11.26 6.04
C ILE A 59 -0.92 -11.05 6.81
N ILE A 60 0.20 -11.18 6.13
CA ILE A 60 1.55 -11.12 6.71
C ILE A 60 2.26 -9.89 6.15
N LYS A 61 2.69 -8.98 7.02
CA LYS A 61 3.56 -7.88 6.61
C LYS A 61 4.95 -8.41 6.28
N THR A 62 5.48 -8.03 5.11
CA THR A 62 6.86 -8.34 4.72
C THR A 62 7.79 -7.15 4.96
N ARG A 63 7.44 -5.97 4.44
CA ARG A 63 8.20 -4.73 4.62
C ARG A 63 7.36 -3.49 4.36
N SER A 64 7.89 -2.34 4.71
CA SER A 64 7.32 -1.01 4.49
C SER A 64 8.41 -0.08 3.95
N LEU A 65 7.99 0.95 3.22
CA LEU A 65 8.84 2.05 2.76
C LEU A 65 8.09 3.36 2.98
N PHE A 66 8.84 4.41 3.31
CA PHE A 66 8.32 5.76 3.41
C PHE A 66 9.23 6.70 2.64
N ASP A 67 8.63 7.60 1.89
CA ASP A 67 9.33 8.55 1.03
C ASP A 67 8.66 9.91 1.16
N LEU A 68 9.30 10.78 1.95
CA LEU A 68 8.95 12.19 2.03
C LEU A 68 9.55 12.91 0.81
N ILE A 69 8.68 13.50 -0.01
CA ILE A 69 9.10 14.40 -1.08
C ILE A 69 8.87 15.83 -0.57
N SER A 70 9.94 16.62 -0.53
CA SER A 70 9.98 17.94 0.12
C SER A 70 9.71 19.12 -0.82
N ASP A 71 9.15 18.89 -2.01
CA ASP A 71 8.71 19.97 -2.90
C ASP A 71 7.22 20.29 -2.70
N GLU A 72 6.81 21.53 -2.98
CA GLU A 72 5.43 21.99 -2.78
C GLU A 72 4.38 21.24 -3.62
N GLN A 73 4.84 20.39 -4.56
CA GLN A 73 4.00 19.55 -5.42
C GLN A 73 4.16 18.04 -5.12
N GLY A 74 5.00 17.70 -4.15
CA GLY A 74 5.47 16.35 -3.85
C GLY A 74 4.39 15.47 -3.26
N ALA A 75 4.37 14.23 -3.74
CA ALA A 75 3.55 13.19 -3.16
C ALA A 75 4.37 12.49 -2.07
N THR A 76 4.02 12.68 -0.80
CA THR A 76 4.54 11.83 0.29
C THR A 76 3.97 10.43 0.14
N LEU A 77 4.84 9.42 0.15
CA LEU A 77 4.45 8.04 -0.12
C LEU A 77 4.73 7.13 1.07
N TYR A 78 3.74 6.32 1.42
CA TYR A 78 3.95 5.13 2.23
C TYR A 78 3.61 3.90 1.39
N LYS A 79 4.50 2.91 1.35
CA LYS A 79 4.27 1.63 0.67
C LYS A 79 4.34 0.51 1.69
N LEU A 80 3.33 -0.35 1.72
CA LEU A 80 3.29 -1.55 2.54
C LEU A 80 3.22 -2.78 1.65
N PHE A 81 4.14 -3.71 1.88
CA PHE A 81 4.22 -4.98 1.17
C PHE A 81 3.64 -6.06 2.11
N LEU A 82 2.69 -6.81 1.58
CA LEU A 82 1.96 -7.84 2.32
C LEU A 82 1.97 -9.14 1.52
N ASP A 83 2.25 -10.26 2.18
CA ASP A 83 1.87 -11.57 1.65
C ASP A 83 0.43 -11.87 2.12
N LEU A 84 -0.46 -12.11 1.15
CA LEU A 84 -1.77 -12.70 1.37
C LEU A 84 -1.64 -14.20 1.23
N LYS A 85 -1.96 -14.95 2.29
CA LYS A 85 -1.75 -16.39 2.37
C LYS A 85 -3.07 -17.12 2.65
N ASP A 86 -3.26 -18.23 1.96
CA ASP A 86 -4.37 -19.15 2.10
C ASP A 86 -3.82 -20.57 2.00
N GLU A 87 -3.97 -21.37 3.05
CA GLU A 87 -3.28 -22.66 3.21
C GLU A 87 -1.75 -22.54 2.98
N ASP A 88 -1.20 -23.28 2.00
CA ASP A 88 0.21 -23.26 1.64
C ASP A 88 0.53 -22.30 0.47
N GLU A 89 -0.48 -21.58 -0.03
CA GLU A 89 -0.36 -20.67 -1.17
C GLU A 89 -0.27 -19.21 -0.71
N LYS A 90 0.49 -18.39 -1.43
CA LYS A 90 0.57 -16.95 -1.15
C LYS A 90 0.77 -16.09 -2.40
N ILE A 91 0.24 -14.88 -2.36
CA ILE A 91 0.52 -13.82 -3.33
C ILE A 91 1.00 -12.57 -2.60
N GLU A 92 1.89 -11.81 -3.22
CA GLU A 92 2.31 -10.52 -2.68
C GLU A 92 1.37 -9.46 -3.21
N VAL A 93 0.95 -8.54 -2.34
CA VAL A 93 0.26 -7.32 -2.70
C VAL A 93 1.00 -6.11 -2.13
N ILE A 94 0.92 -5.00 -2.84
CA ILE A 94 1.53 -3.73 -2.44
C ILE A 94 0.42 -2.72 -2.26
N ILE A 95 0.34 -2.14 -1.06
CA ILE A 95 -0.54 -1.00 -0.76
C ILE A 95 0.31 0.26 -0.81
N LYS A 96 0.02 1.17 -1.73
CA LYS A 96 0.63 2.49 -1.82
C LYS A 96 -0.36 3.54 -1.32
N LEU A 97 0.03 4.25 -0.28
CA LEU A 97 -0.66 5.42 0.22
C LEU A 97 0.06 6.67 -0.28
N ILE A 98 -0.69 7.58 -0.89
CA ILE A 98 -0.25 8.91 -1.25
C ILE A 98 -0.81 9.85 -0.18
N VAL A 99 0.04 10.20 0.78
CA VAL A 99 -0.39 10.78 2.07
C VAL A 99 -1.03 12.15 1.88
N SER A 100 -0.33 13.06 1.17
CA SER A 100 -0.78 14.42 0.91
C SER A 100 -2.02 14.55 0.01
N TYR A 101 -2.46 13.44 -0.61
CA TYR A 101 -3.62 13.42 -1.49
C TYR A 101 -4.74 12.50 -1.00
N GLU A 102 -4.58 11.88 0.18
CA GLU A 102 -5.50 10.89 0.75
C GLU A 102 -5.84 9.74 -0.23
N LEU A 103 -4.93 9.41 -1.15
CA LEU A 103 -5.14 8.35 -2.13
C LEU A 103 -4.51 7.05 -1.65
N ALA A 104 -5.19 5.94 -1.89
CA ALA A 104 -4.67 4.62 -1.60
C ALA A 104 -4.88 3.70 -2.80
N VAL A 105 -3.85 2.94 -3.15
CA VAL A 105 -3.86 2.02 -4.28
C VAL A 105 -3.35 0.65 -3.84
N ILE A 106 -3.99 -0.40 -4.35
CA ILE A 106 -3.52 -1.77 -4.23
C ILE A 106 -3.00 -2.30 -5.57
N TYR A 107 -1.87 -2.99 -5.53
CA TYR A 107 -1.27 -3.65 -6.69
C TYR A 107 -0.90 -5.09 -6.36
N LEU A 108 -0.78 -5.90 -7.40
CA LEU A 108 -0.12 -7.19 -7.31
C LEU A 108 1.40 -6.97 -7.21
N GLY A 109 2.08 -7.77 -6.39
CA GLY A 109 3.53 -7.71 -6.25
C GLY A 109 4.25 -7.97 -7.56
N SER A 110 5.39 -7.31 -7.76
CA SER A 110 6.14 -7.31 -9.05
C SER A 110 6.49 -8.71 -9.58
N ARG A 111 6.66 -9.70 -8.68
CA ARG A 111 6.91 -11.10 -9.05
C ARG A 111 5.80 -11.71 -9.92
N HIS A 112 4.59 -11.18 -9.85
CA HIS A 112 3.44 -11.63 -10.61
C HIS A 112 3.13 -10.79 -11.85
N ALA A 113 3.93 -9.74 -12.13
CA ALA A 113 3.68 -8.82 -13.24
C ALA A 113 3.63 -9.56 -14.61
N ASN A 114 4.48 -10.57 -14.79
CA ASN A 114 4.54 -11.36 -16.03
C ASN A 114 3.63 -12.60 -16.03
N GLU A 115 2.92 -12.87 -14.94
CA GLU A 115 2.04 -14.03 -14.85
C GLU A 115 0.69 -13.72 -15.50
N ASN A 116 0.32 -14.43 -16.57
CA ASN A 116 -0.97 -14.23 -17.24
C ASN A 116 -2.15 -14.91 -16.50
N LYS A 117 -1.86 -15.80 -15.55
CA LYS A 117 -2.88 -16.55 -14.81
C LYS A 117 -2.37 -17.00 -13.45
N TYR A 118 -3.28 -17.09 -12.49
CA TYR A 118 -3.05 -17.77 -11.22
C TYR A 118 -3.05 -19.30 -11.42
N ILE A 119 -1.96 -19.96 -11.00
CA ILE A 119 -1.76 -21.43 -11.18
C ILE A 119 -2.18 -22.21 -9.91
N GLY A 120 -2.32 -21.54 -8.77
CA GLY A 120 -2.71 -22.16 -7.50
C GLY A 120 -4.18 -22.61 -7.43
N LYS A 121 -4.51 -23.32 -6.35
CA LYS A 121 -5.82 -23.89 -6.03
C LYS A 121 -6.67 -22.96 -5.17
N SER A 122 -6.06 -22.04 -4.42
CA SER A 122 -6.80 -21.08 -3.58
C SER A 122 -7.78 -20.27 -4.42
N LYS A 123 -9.07 -20.38 -4.08
CA LYS A 123 -10.13 -19.62 -4.76
C LYS A 123 -10.03 -18.14 -4.47
N ILE A 124 -9.76 -17.78 -3.20
CA ILE A 124 -9.71 -16.38 -2.77
C ILE A 124 -8.47 -15.68 -3.33
N LEU A 125 -7.29 -16.31 -3.29
CA LEU A 125 -6.08 -15.73 -3.89
C LEU A 125 -6.21 -15.62 -5.40
N LYS A 126 -6.88 -16.57 -6.07
CA LYS A 126 -7.22 -16.45 -7.50
C LYS A 126 -8.13 -15.26 -7.81
N MET A 127 -9.12 -14.98 -6.97
CA MET A 127 -10.00 -13.82 -7.12
C MET A 127 -9.22 -12.52 -6.93
N VAL A 128 -8.40 -12.41 -5.88
CA VAL A 128 -7.53 -11.25 -5.66
C VAL A 128 -6.59 -11.06 -6.84
N PHE A 129 -5.90 -12.11 -7.29
CA PHE A 129 -5.01 -12.06 -8.44
C PHE A 129 -5.73 -11.53 -9.69
N LYS A 130 -6.91 -12.06 -10.00
CA LYS A 130 -7.69 -11.62 -11.17
C LYS A 130 -8.12 -10.17 -11.08
N GLU A 131 -8.65 -9.75 -9.93
CA GLU A 131 -9.05 -8.36 -9.73
C GLU A 131 -7.85 -7.42 -9.89
N LEU A 132 -6.72 -7.75 -9.28
CA LEU A 132 -5.51 -6.93 -9.38
C LEU A 132 -4.90 -6.94 -10.78
N LYS A 133 -5.03 -8.05 -11.52
CA LYS A 133 -4.55 -8.14 -12.90
C LYS A 133 -5.32 -7.30 -13.91
N LYS A 134 -6.57 -6.92 -13.63
CA LYS A 134 -7.31 -5.98 -14.50
C LYS A 134 -6.59 -4.64 -14.69
N ALA A 135 -5.75 -4.24 -13.72
CA ALA A 135 -4.92 -3.04 -13.82
C ALA A 135 -3.80 -3.16 -14.86
N ASP A 136 -3.30 -4.38 -15.10
CA ASP A 136 -2.19 -4.68 -16.01
C ASP A 136 -2.68 -4.94 -17.45
N GLU A 137 -3.91 -5.45 -17.63
CA GLU A 137 -4.44 -5.87 -18.93
C GLU A 137 -4.87 -4.68 -19.84
N ASN A 138 -4.92 -3.46 -19.31
CA ASN A 138 -5.18 -2.25 -20.08
C ASN A 138 -3.87 -1.64 -20.60
N PHE A 139 -3.46 -2.06 -21.80
CA PHE A 139 -2.28 -1.58 -22.52
C PHE A 139 -2.10 -0.05 -22.45
N GLY A 140 -1.00 0.41 -21.84
CA GLY A 140 -0.50 1.80 -21.91
C GLY A 140 -0.72 2.65 -20.65
N TYR A 141 -1.63 2.26 -19.77
CA TYR A 141 -1.88 2.96 -18.51
C TYR A 141 -2.05 1.93 -17.41
N PHE A 142 -1.06 1.81 -16.52
CA PHE A 142 -1.27 1.19 -15.21
C PHE A 142 -2.44 1.94 -14.57
N HIS A 143 -3.65 1.36 -14.62
CA HIS A 143 -4.82 1.93 -13.99
C HIS A 143 -4.81 1.45 -12.54
N PRO A 144 -4.35 2.27 -11.58
CA PRO A 144 -4.26 1.86 -10.19
C PRO A 144 -5.64 1.43 -9.68
N ILE A 145 -5.71 0.30 -8.97
CA ILE A 145 -6.95 -0.12 -8.31
C ILE A 145 -7.05 0.61 -6.97
N ASP A 146 -8.08 1.45 -6.86
CA ASP A 146 -8.41 2.19 -5.64
C ASP A 146 -8.57 1.22 -4.46
N PHE A 147 -7.66 1.31 -3.50
CA PHE A 147 -7.64 0.42 -2.34
C PHE A 147 -8.93 0.54 -1.53
N TYR A 148 -9.52 1.74 -1.40
CA TYR A 148 -10.73 1.92 -0.61
C TYR A 148 -11.93 1.22 -1.22
N LYS A 149 -12.00 1.19 -2.56
CA LYS A 149 -13.07 0.54 -3.33
C LYS A 149 -12.77 -0.91 -3.69
N PHE A 150 -11.54 -1.38 -3.46
CA PHE A 150 -11.15 -2.75 -3.73
C PHE A 150 -12.05 -3.73 -2.98
N MET A 151 -12.67 -4.63 -3.75
CA MET A 151 -13.53 -5.71 -3.29
C MET A 151 -13.33 -6.89 -4.26
N ILE A 152 -13.38 -8.11 -3.75
CA ILE A 152 -13.47 -9.31 -4.59
C ILE A 152 -14.94 -9.68 -4.78
N GLY A 153 -15.35 -9.95 -6.02
CA GLY A 153 -16.72 -10.29 -6.41
C GLY A 153 -16.91 -11.77 -6.66
#